data_AF-A0A2S6N0U1-F1
#
_entry.id   AF-A0A2S6N0U1-F1
#
_cell.length_a   1.000
_cell.length_b   1.000
_cell.length_c   1.000
_cell.angle_alpha   90.00
_cell.angle_beta   90.00
_cell.angle_gamma   90.00
#
_symmetry.space_group_name_H-M   'P 1'
#
loop_
_entity.id
_entity.type
_entity.pdbx_description
1 polymer ?
#
loop_
_entity_poly.entity_id
_entity_poly.type
_entity_poly.pdbx_seq_one_letter_code
_entity_poly.pdbx_strand_id
1 'polypeptide(L)'
;MKELAKRHDDLPVDALNAALEQPDAVAPLFEAEIDRLIGQFEEILENAKSDRQYASLCKKLLRKPSALFYGFLLAAEWRRTEAYPRYASLLQWSWAGEPNLLSETVFSDVGPRVMAEIYDGNPVPLFNLLLDHTAHDSIRFWQFRTLIILVIKGELDMPTLKAFLVRAFDELEQEPEQHVWRGWEEVIIYFGLEDLIPLVERAHNVQRILEGTIEEFRANYAYARAHPDEPIENDPVVPFKGLQEELNWAFANRASLD
;
A
#
# COMPACT_ATOMS: atom_id res chain seq x y z
N MET A 1 -23.61 -0.07 1.38
CA MET A 1 -23.00 -1.41 1.13
C MET A 1 -23.41 -2.04 -0.20
N LYS A 2 -24.65 -2.49 -0.42
CA LYS A 2 -25.03 -3.20 -1.67
C LYS A 2 -24.74 -2.40 -2.95
N GLU A 3 -25.07 -1.11 -2.96
CA GLU A 3 -24.82 -0.23 -4.11
C GLU A 3 -23.32 0.01 -4.35
N LEU A 4 -22.54 0.18 -3.28
CA LEU A 4 -21.07 0.30 -3.35
C LEU A 4 -20.37 -1.00 -3.78
N ALA A 5 -21.06 -2.14 -3.72
CA ALA A 5 -20.57 -3.46 -4.13
C ALA A 5 -21.07 -3.89 -5.53
N LYS A 6 -21.65 -2.97 -6.29
CA LYS A 6 -21.96 -3.20 -7.72
C LYS A 6 -20.68 -3.06 -8.55
N ARG A 7 -20.70 -3.57 -9.79
CA ARG A 7 -19.57 -3.40 -10.71
C ARG A 7 -19.23 -1.92 -10.85
N HIS A 8 -17.93 -1.64 -10.85
CA HIS A 8 -17.37 -0.28 -10.89
C HIS A 8 -17.37 0.30 -12.31
N ASP A 9 -18.34 -0.11 -13.14
CA ASP A 9 -18.48 0.36 -14.52
C ASP A 9 -18.94 1.84 -14.52
N ASP A 10 -19.68 2.25 -13.48
CA ASP A 10 -20.06 3.63 -13.19
C ASP A 10 -19.74 3.98 -11.72
N LEU A 11 -19.43 5.25 -11.46
CA LEU A 11 -19.23 5.76 -10.11
C LEU A 11 -20.59 5.81 -9.37
N PRO A 12 -20.76 5.14 -8.20
CA PRO A 12 -22.03 5.08 -7.49
C PRO A 12 -22.26 6.35 -6.66
N VAL A 13 -22.41 7.50 -7.34
CA VAL A 13 -22.44 8.86 -6.74
C VAL A 13 -23.44 8.96 -5.58
N ASP A 14 -24.69 8.53 -5.78
CA ASP A 14 -25.72 8.62 -4.74
C ASP A 14 -25.37 7.80 -3.48
N ALA A 15 -24.78 6.61 -3.67
CA ALA A 15 -24.38 5.75 -2.57
C ALA A 15 -23.16 6.29 -1.83
N LEU A 16 -22.23 6.94 -2.55
CA LEU A 16 -21.08 7.62 -1.96
C LEU A 16 -21.51 8.83 -1.14
N ASN A 17 -22.38 9.67 -1.69
CA ASN A 17 -22.94 10.83 -0.97
C ASN A 17 -23.69 10.39 0.29
N ALA A 18 -24.53 9.36 0.20
CA ALA A 18 -25.22 8.81 1.36
C ALA A 18 -24.26 8.23 2.42
N ALA A 19 -23.14 7.64 1.99
CA ALA A 19 -22.12 7.14 2.92
C ALA A 19 -21.40 8.30 3.62
N LEU A 20 -21.02 9.35 2.89
CA LEU A 20 -20.36 10.54 3.43
C LEU A 20 -21.20 11.23 4.53
N GLU A 21 -22.52 11.19 4.42
CA GLU A 21 -23.44 11.76 5.43
C GLU A 21 -23.53 10.92 6.71
N GLN A 22 -23.08 9.65 6.69
CA GLN A 22 -23.31 8.68 7.78
C GLN A 22 -22.06 7.85 8.14
N PRO A 23 -20.91 8.48 8.43
CA PRO A 23 -19.65 7.77 8.66
C PRO A 23 -19.76 6.74 9.80
N ASP A 24 -20.39 7.09 10.93
CA ASP A 24 -20.48 6.20 12.10
C ASP A 24 -21.41 4.99 11.86
N ALA A 25 -22.37 5.10 10.94
CA ALA A 25 -23.24 3.98 10.59
C ALA A 25 -22.60 3.06 9.54
N VAL A 26 -21.74 3.62 8.67
CA VAL A 26 -21.20 2.91 7.51
C VAL A 26 -19.81 2.32 7.79
N ALA A 27 -18.93 3.03 8.49
CA ALA A 27 -17.57 2.57 8.77
C ALA A 27 -17.51 1.18 9.43
N PRO A 28 -18.34 0.86 10.45
CA PRO A 28 -18.34 -0.47 11.06
C PRO A 28 -18.72 -1.59 10.08
N LEU A 29 -19.48 -1.29 9.02
CA LEU A 29 -19.84 -2.26 7.99
C LEU A 29 -18.63 -2.59 7.09
N PHE A 30 -17.73 -1.63 6.85
CA PHE A 30 -16.47 -1.90 6.15
C PHE A 30 -15.52 -2.69 7.03
N GLU A 31 -15.37 -2.31 8.29
CA GLU A 31 -14.53 -3.04 9.26
C GLU A 31 -14.97 -4.51 9.38
N ALA A 32 -16.27 -4.76 9.54
CA ALA A 32 -16.82 -6.10 9.59
C ALA A 32 -16.60 -6.90 8.28
N GLU A 33 -16.61 -6.22 7.13
CA GLU A 33 -16.35 -6.86 5.84
C GLU A 33 -14.86 -7.22 5.67
N ILE A 34 -13.93 -6.39 6.17
CA ILE A 34 -12.50 -6.72 6.22
C ILE A 34 -12.28 -7.95 7.10
N ASP A 35 -12.79 -7.92 8.33
CA ASP A 35 -12.63 -9.02 9.29
C ASP A 35 -13.23 -10.33 8.74
N ARG A 36 -14.38 -10.25 8.06
CA ARG A 36 -15.02 -11.38 7.37
C ARG A 36 -14.14 -11.94 6.24
N LEU A 37 -13.54 -11.09 5.42
CA LEU A 37 -12.70 -11.52 4.29
C LEU A 37 -11.39 -12.15 4.76
N ILE A 38 -10.73 -11.54 5.75
CA ILE A 38 -9.51 -12.10 6.36
C ILE A 38 -9.80 -13.51 6.91
N GLY A 39 -10.84 -13.67 7.72
CA GLY A 39 -11.20 -14.97 8.27
C GLY A 39 -11.53 -16.03 7.20
N GLN A 40 -12.08 -15.61 6.05
CA GLN A 40 -12.31 -16.52 4.93
C GLN A 40 -11.04 -16.87 4.16
N PHE A 41 -10.09 -15.94 4.02
CA PHE A 41 -8.80 -16.25 3.44
C PHE A 41 -8.03 -17.24 4.33
N GLU A 42 -8.05 -17.04 5.64
CA GLU A 42 -7.48 -17.97 6.63
C GLU A 42 -8.12 -19.36 6.51
N GLU A 43 -9.45 -19.44 6.53
CA GLU A 43 -10.17 -20.72 6.39
C GLU A 43 -9.83 -21.42 5.06
N ILE A 44 -9.74 -20.67 3.96
CA ILE A 44 -9.36 -21.22 2.66
C ILE A 44 -7.91 -21.71 2.66
N LEU A 45 -6.99 -20.94 3.26
CA LEU A 45 -5.58 -21.29 3.37
C LEU A 45 -5.39 -22.58 4.18
N GLU A 46 -6.08 -22.70 5.31
CA GLU A 46 -6.02 -23.88 6.19
C GLU A 46 -6.59 -25.15 5.53
N ASN A 47 -7.66 -25.01 4.73
CA ASN A 47 -8.40 -26.16 4.19
C ASN A 47 -8.04 -26.52 2.75
N ALA A 48 -7.33 -25.66 2.02
CA ALA A 48 -6.89 -25.95 0.67
C ALA A 48 -5.84 -27.06 0.66
N LYS A 49 -6.02 -28.05 -0.22
CA LYS A 49 -5.10 -29.19 -0.36
C LYS A 49 -3.94 -28.92 -1.31
N SER A 50 -3.93 -27.75 -1.95
CA SER A 50 -2.93 -27.30 -2.93
C SER A 50 -3.10 -25.83 -3.24
N ASP A 51 -2.03 -25.19 -3.71
CA ASP A 51 -2.04 -23.78 -4.15
C ASP A 51 -3.07 -23.51 -5.25
N ARG A 52 -3.26 -24.48 -6.15
CA ARG A 52 -4.29 -24.40 -7.20
C ARG A 52 -5.70 -24.35 -6.61
N GLN A 53 -5.96 -25.14 -5.57
CA GLN A 53 -7.25 -25.13 -4.89
C GLN A 53 -7.44 -23.83 -4.11
N TYR A 54 -6.41 -23.37 -3.38
CA TYR A 54 -6.39 -22.08 -2.69
C TYR A 54 -6.76 -20.95 -3.65
N ALA A 55 -6.04 -20.83 -4.77
CA ALA A 55 -6.30 -19.80 -5.77
C ALA A 55 -7.69 -19.85 -6.39
N SER A 56 -8.21 -21.06 -6.65
CA SER A 56 -9.57 -21.24 -7.17
C SER A 56 -10.64 -20.79 -6.18
N LEU A 57 -10.46 -21.09 -4.89
CA LEU A 57 -11.38 -20.70 -3.82
C LEU A 57 -11.35 -19.19 -3.57
N CYS A 58 -10.16 -18.57 -3.53
CA CYS A 58 -10.04 -17.11 -3.40
C CYS A 58 -10.66 -16.38 -4.59
N LYS A 59 -10.43 -16.84 -5.83
CA LYS A 59 -11.11 -16.29 -7.03
C LYS A 59 -12.63 -16.42 -6.96
N LYS A 60 -13.13 -17.53 -6.42
CA LYS A 60 -14.57 -17.74 -6.22
C LYS A 60 -15.12 -16.79 -5.15
N LEU A 61 -14.38 -16.56 -4.07
CA LEU A 61 -14.73 -15.64 -3.00
C LEU A 61 -14.83 -14.19 -3.55
N LEU A 62 -13.84 -13.77 -4.34
CA LEU A 62 -13.74 -12.43 -4.92
C LEU A 62 -14.43 -12.29 -6.29
N ARG A 63 -15.35 -13.20 -6.62
CA ARG A 63 -16.08 -13.16 -7.90
C ARG A 63 -17.03 -11.96 -8.01
N LYS A 64 -17.50 -11.44 -6.87
CA LYS A 64 -18.38 -10.27 -6.81
C LYS A 64 -17.60 -9.07 -6.28
N PRO A 65 -17.83 -7.86 -6.81
CA PRO A 65 -17.23 -6.65 -6.27
C PRO A 65 -17.54 -6.48 -4.78
N SER A 66 -16.53 -6.08 -4.03
CA SER A 66 -16.62 -5.66 -2.64
C SER A 66 -16.83 -4.16 -2.57
N ALA A 67 -17.53 -3.69 -1.53
CA ALA A 67 -17.62 -2.26 -1.24
C ALA A 67 -16.32 -1.69 -0.65
N LEU A 68 -15.32 -2.53 -0.33
CA LEU A 68 -14.09 -2.12 0.33
C LEU A 68 -13.20 -1.23 -0.52
N PHE A 69 -13.27 -1.28 -1.85
CA PHE A 69 -12.63 -0.28 -2.72
C PHE A 69 -13.01 1.15 -2.29
N TYR A 70 -14.31 1.42 -2.17
CA TYR A 70 -14.80 2.73 -1.71
C TYR A 70 -14.59 2.91 -0.21
N GLY A 71 -14.76 1.84 0.57
CA GLY A 71 -14.52 1.87 2.01
C GLY A 71 -13.11 2.33 2.37
N PHE A 72 -12.11 1.95 1.57
CA PHE A 72 -10.71 2.32 1.78
C PHE A 72 -10.50 3.83 1.60
N LEU A 73 -11.03 4.39 0.51
CA LEU A 73 -10.98 5.83 0.25
C LEU A 73 -11.81 6.63 1.26
N LEU A 74 -13.00 6.13 1.63
CA LEU A 74 -13.87 6.76 2.62
C LEU A 74 -13.25 6.75 4.03
N ALA A 75 -12.50 5.71 4.39
CA ALA A 75 -11.79 5.65 5.67
C ALA A 75 -10.77 6.80 5.77
N ALA A 76 -10.05 7.11 4.69
CA ALA A 76 -9.16 8.28 4.63
C ALA A 76 -9.94 9.60 4.67
N GLU A 77 -11.01 9.74 3.87
CA GLU A 77 -11.86 10.95 3.88
C GLU A 77 -12.40 11.27 5.29
N TRP A 78 -12.76 10.24 6.04
CA TRP A 78 -13.25 10.37 7.42
C TRP A 78 -12.14 10.36 8.47
N ARG A 79 -10.86 10.19 8.07
CA ARG A 79 -9.69 10.06 8.97
C ARG A 79 -9.89 9.02 10.07
N ARG A 80 -10.44 7.86 9.71
CA ARG A 80 -10.77 6.78 10.65
C ARG A 80 -9.54 5.97 11.00
N THR A 81 -8.81 6.44 12.01
CA THR A 81 -7.55 5.81 12.41
C THR A 81 -7.71 4.36 12.89
N GLU A 82 -8.87 4.00 13.43
CA GLU A 82 -9.18 2.65 13.87
C GLU A 82 -9.24 1.62 12.72
N ALA A 83 -9.34 2.09 11.47
CA ALA A 83 -9.33 1.24 10.29
C ALA A 83 -7.91 0.82 9.86
N TYR A 84 -6.87 1.57 10.26
CA TYR A 84 -5.49 1.33 9.85
C TYR A 84 -4.98 -0.09 10.10
N PRO A 85 -5.06 -0.66 11.32
CA PRO A 85 -4.53 -2.00 11.54
C PRO A 85 -5.28 -3.05 10.70
N ARG A 86 -6.57 -2.85 10.42
CA ARG A 86 -7.36 -3.77 9.60
C ARG A 86 -6.97 -3.72 8.14
N TYR A 87 -6.79 -2.52 7.59
CA TYR A 87 -6.31 -2.38 6.21
C TYR A 87 -4.86 -2.85 6.05
N ALA A 88 -3.99 -2.59 7.02
CA ALA A 88 -2.64 -3.15 7.03
C ALA A 88 -2.67 -4.69 6.98
N SER A 89 -3.51 -5.33 7.81
CA SER A 89 -3.70 -6.78 7.78
C SER A 89 -4.33 -7.27 6.47
N LEU A 90 -5.28 -6.53 5.89
CA LEU A 90 -5.87 -6.91 4.60
C LEU A 90 -4.83 -6.86 3.48
N LEU A 91 -3.98 -5.84 3.45
CA LEU A 91 -2.93 -5.67 2.44
C LEU A 91 -1.83 -6.73 2.51
N GLN A 92 -1.71 -7.47 3.63
CA GLN A 92 -0.80 -8.63 3.73
C GLN A 92 -1.27 -9.79 2.84
N TRP A 93 -2.54 -9.84 2.48
CA TRP A 93 -3.04 -10.87 1.58
C TRP A 93 -2.72 -10.52 0.14
N SER A 94 -2.07 -11.44 -0.58
CA SER A 94 -1.75 -11.29 -2.01
C SER A 94 -2.97 -10.98 -2.90
N TRP A 95 -4.19 -11.24 -2.40
CA TRP A 95 -5.46 -11.00 -3.08
C TRP A 95 -6.02 -9.59 -2.89
N ALA A 96 -5.42 -8.75 -2.03
CA ALA A 96 -5.95 -7.42 -1.70
C ALA A 96 -6.16 -6.54 -2.94
N GLY A 97 -5.24 -6.63 -3.90
CA GLY A 97 -5.27 -5.87 -5.15
C GLY A 97 -6.20 -6.42 -6.24
N GLU A 98 -6.95 -7.49 -5.99
CA GLU A 98 -7.87 -8.03 -6.99
C GLU A 98 -8.89 -6.97 -7.47
N PRO A 99 -9.29 -6.97 -8.77
CA PRO A 99 -10.17 -5.93 -9.34
C PRO A 99 -11.52 -5.77 -8.63
N ASN A 100 -12.01 -6.82 -8.00
CA ASN A 100 -13.27 -6.85 -7.24
C ASN A 100 -13.08 -6.59 -5.73
N LEU A 101 -11.87 -6.27 -5.26
CA LEU A 101 -11.56 -5.99 -3.86
C LEU A 101 -11.08 -4.54 -3.65
N LEU A 102 -9.78 -4.27 -3.67
CA LEU A 102 -9.22 -2.91 -3.62
C LEU A 102 -8.68 -2.46 -4.99
N SER A 103 -8.59 -3.37 -5.98
CA SER A 103 -8.16 -3.07 -7.35
C SER A 103 -6.79 -2.38 -7.41
N GLU A 104 -6.48 -1.71 -8.53
CA GLU A 104 -5.17 -1.12 -8.81
C GLU A 104 -4.79 0.03 -7.88
N THR A 105 -5.73 0.54 -7.07
CA THR A 105 -5.44 1.65 -6.15
C THR A 105 -4.36 1.31 -5.13
N VAL A 106 -4.25 0.03 -4.73
CA VAL A 106 -3.20 -0.41 -3.80
C VAL A 106 -1.82 -0.54 -4.46
N PHE A 107 -1.78 -0.57 -5.79
CA PHE A 107 -0.57 -0.64 -6.62
C PHE A 107 -0.23 0.72 -7.25
N SER A 108 -0.57 1.81 -6.57
CA SER A 108 -0.32 3.17 -7.01
C SER A 108 -0.23 4.11 -5.82
N ASP A 109 0.09 5.38 -6.07
CA ASP A 109 0.18 6.41 -5.01
C ASP A 109 -1.09 6.60 -4.17
N VAL A 110 -2.26 6.17 -4.65
CA VAL A 110 -3.51 6.26 -3.88
C VAL A 110 -3.42 5.43 -2.60
N GLY A 111 -2.93 4.19 -2.70
CA GLY A 111 -2.83 3.28 -1.56
C GLY A 111 -2.00 3.84 -0.41
N PRO A 112 -0.76 4.29 -0.64
CA PRO A 112 0.09 4.89 0.38
C PRO A 112 -0.50 6.15 1.01
N ARG A 113 -1.14 7.01 0.19
CA ARG A 113 -1.83 8.21 0.69
C ARG A 113 -2.97 7.87 1.63
N VAL A 114 -3.80 6.89 1.27
CA VAL A 114 -4.90 6.43 2.11
C VAL A 114 -4.36 5.84 3.42
N MET A 115 -3.35 4.96 3.35
CA MET A 115 -2.75 4.34 4.53
C MET A 115 -2.10 5.37 5.47
N ALA A 116 -1.49 6.42 4.93
CA ALA A 116 -0.95 7.52 5.72
C ALA A 116 -2.03 8.43 6.33
N GLU A 117 -3.19 8.57 5.69
CA GLU A 117 -4.30 9.38 6.20
C GLU A 117 -5.07 8.68 7.33
N ILE A 118 -5.13 7.35 7.31
CA ILE A 118 -5.75 6.56 8.39
C ILE A 118 -4.75 6.14 9.48
N TYR A 119 -3.48 6.55 9.41
CA TYR A 119 -2.48 6.10 10.37
C TYR A 119 -2.84 6.41 11.84
N ASP A 120 -2.70 5.41 12.72
CA ASP A 120 -3.10 5.50 14.14
C ASP A 120 -1.95 5.83 15.11
N GLY A 121 -0.76 6.10 14.59
CA GLY A 121 0.45 6.34 15.40
C GLY A 121 1.25 5.08 15.75
N ASN A 122 0.78 3.88 15.41
CA ASN A 122 1.51 2.63 15.62
C ASN A 122 2.12 2.14 14.30
N PRO A 123 3.45 2.17 14.10
CA PRO A 123 4.05 1.73 12.84
C PRO A 123 4.07 0.21 12.64
N VAL A 124 3.81 -0.58 13.69
CA VAL A 124 3.97 -2.05 13.67
C VAL A 124 3.15 -2.75 12.57
N PRO A 125 1.86 -2.45 12.35
CA PRO A 125 1.09 -3.09 11.28
C PRO A 125 1.70 -2.86 9.89
N LEU A 126 2.13 -1.63 9.58
CA LEU A 126 2.80 -1.32 8.30
C LEU A 126 4.17 -2.00 8.20
N PHE A 127 4.97 -1.99 9.27
CA PHE A 127 6.26 -2.70 9.26
C PHE A 127 6.09 -4.20 9.04
N ASN A 128 5.08 -4.81 9.65
CA ASN A 128 4.77 -6.23 9.44
C ASN A 128 4.36 -6.48 7.98
N LEU A 129 3.53 -5.63 7.38
CA LEU A 129 3.18 -5.72 5.95
C LEU A 129 4.42 -5.64 5.04
N LEU A 130 5.30 -4.66 5.26
CA LEU A 130 6.48 -4.46 4.42
C LEU A 130 7.46 -5.63 4.47
N LEU A 131 7.50 -6.35 5.60
CA LEU A 131 8.38 -7.52 5.81
C LEU A 131 7.69 -8.87 5.55
N ASP A 132 6.40 -8.87 5.22
CA ASP A 132 5.65 -10.10 4.94
C ASP A 132 5.96 -10.63 3.55
N HIS A 133 6.70 -11.73 3.48
CA HIS A 133 7.08 -12.37 2.23
C HIS A 133 5.94 -13.09 1.51
N THR A 134 4.78 -13.22 2.16
CA THR A 134 3.58 -13.79 1.55
C THR A 134 2.68 -12.73 0.92
N ALA A 135 2.91 -11.46 1.25
CA ALA A 135 2.22 -10.34 0.67
C ALA A 135 2.76 -10.02 -0.74
N HIS A 136 1.90 -9.46 -1.59
CA HIS A 136 2.27 -9.12 -2.95
C HIS A 136 3.37 -8.05 -2.96
N ASP A 137 4.46 -8.32 -3.67
CA ASP A 137 5.66 -7.47 -3.76
C ASP A 137 5.36 -6.02 -4.16
N SER A 138 4.47 -5.80 -5.13
CA SER A 138 4.04 -4.50 -5.61
C SER A 138 3.25 -3.73 -4.56
N ILE A 139 2.39 -4.39 -3.76
CA ILE A 139 1.74 -3.72 -2.62
C ILE A 139 2.82 -3.23 -1.65
N ARG A 140 3.76 -4.10 -1.28
CA ARG A 140 4.83 -3.75 -0.35
C ARG A 140 5.70 -2.61 -0.88
N PHE A 141 6.09 -2.67 -2.16
CA PHE A 141 6.80 -1.59 -2.86
C PHE A 141 6.11 -0.25 -2.67
N TRP A 142 4.83 -0.15 -3.04
CA TRP A 142 4.09 1.10 -2.93
C TRP A 142 3.96 1.56 -1.47
N GLN A 143 3.75 0.63 -0.53
CA GLN A 143 3.58 0.96 0.88
C GLN A 143 4.86 1.51 1.56
N PHE A 144 6.04 1.42 0.95
CA PHE A 144 7.21 2.18 1.42
C PHE A 144 6.98 3.70 1.31
N ARG A 145 6.20 4.18 0.33
CA ARG A 145 5.82 5.60 0.25
C ARG A 145 4.97 6.07 1.43
N THR A 146 4.24 5.16 2.07
CA THR A 146 3.49 5.47 3.31
C THR A 146 4.47 5.97 4.37
N LEU A 147 5.65 5.34 4.50
CA LEU A 147 6.69 5.79 5.45
C LEU A 147 7.18 7.20 5.14
N ILE A 148 7.36 7.52 3.85
CA ILE A 148 7.78 8.86 3.41
C ILE A 148 6.73 9.90 3.83
N ILE A 149 5.47 9.64 3.52
CA ILE A 149 4.36 10.55 3.85
C ILE A 149 4.25 10.74 5.37
N LEU A 150 4.37 9.66 6.16
CA LEU A 150 4.29 9.73 7.62
C LEU A 150 5.43 10.57 8.24
N VAL A 151 6.65 10.46 7.72
CA VAL A 151 7.77 11.30 8.19
C VAL A 151 7.57 12.77 7.80
N ILE A 152 7.10 13.05 6.59
CA ILE A 152 6.78 14.43 6.15
C ILE A 152 5.70 15.05 7.04
N LYS A 153 4.66 14.27 7.40
CA LYS A 153 3.59 14.68 8.31
C LYS A 153 4.04 14.83 9.76
N GLY A 154 5.24 14.34 10.11
CA GLY A 154 5.74 14.30 11.49
C GLY A 154 5.06 13.24 12.36
N GLU A 155 4.41 12.26 11.75
CA GLU A 155 3.70 11.15 12.43
C GLU A 155 4.61 9.94 12.66
N LEU A 156 5.71 9.82 11.92
CA LEU A 156 6.79 8.86 12.14
C LEU A 156 8.13 9.59 12.32
N ASP A 157 8.88 9.26 13.36
CA ASP A 157 10.18 9.88 13.60
C ASP A 157 11.31 9.22 12.80
N MET A 158 12.31 10.02 12.42
CA MET A 158 13.45 9.57 11.61
C MET A 158 14.28 8.45 12.27
N PRO A 159 14.58 8.47 13.58
CA PRO A 159 15.22 7.33 14.26
C PRO A 159 14.47 6.01 14.10
N THR A 160 13.15 6.01 14.30
CA THR A 160 12.30 4.82 14.12
C THR A 160 12.33 4.33 12.67
N LEU A 161 12.22 5.24 11.69
CA LEU A 161 12.33 4.88 10.27
C LEU A 161 13.69 4.24 9.96
N LYS A 162 14.79 4.86 10.39
CA LYS A 162 16.15 4.34 10.15
C LYS A 162 16.34 2.94 10.75
N ALA A 163 15.90 2.75 11.99
CA ALA A 163 15.98 1.44 12.65
C ALA A 163 15.20 0.37 11.87
N PHE A 164 14.02 0.72 11.36
CA PHE A 164 13.25 -0.17 10.49
C PHE A 164 13.99 -0.48 9.18
N LEU A 165 14.56 0.50 8.48
CA LEU A 165 15.27 0.26 7.21
C LEU A 165 16.50 -0.63 7.38
N VAL A 166 17.24 -0.48 8.49
CA VAL A 166 18.35 -1.38 8.83
C VAL A 166 17.85 -2.81 9.06
N ARG A 167 16.80 -2.98 9.87
CA ARG A 167 16.17 -4.28 10.11
C ARG A 167 15.63 -4.91 8.82
N ALA A 168 15.00 -4.11 7.96
CA ALA A 168 14.46 -4.56 6.68
C ALA A 168 15.56 -5.10 5.77
N PHE A 169 16.78 -4.54 5.78
CA PHE A 169 17.88 -5.08 5.00
C PHE A 169 18.21 -6.56 5.36
N ASP A 170 18.04 -6.93 6.63
CA ASP A 170 18.31 -8.28 7.12
C ASP A 170 17.09 -9.22 6.96
N GLU A 171 15.87 -8.70 7.08
CA GLU A 171 14.64 -9.49 7.10
C GLU A 171 13.93 -9.61 5.74
N LEU A 172 14.11 -8.64 4.84
CA LEU A 172 13.57 -8.73 3.48
C LEU A 172 14.18 -9.93 2.74
N GLU A 173 13.42 -10.44 1.78
CA GLU A 173 13.78 -11.62 1.03
C GLU A 173 15.09 -11.45 0.30
N GLN A 174 15.83 -12.55 0.30
CA GLN A 174 17.14 -12.67 -0.30
C GLN A 174 17.06 -13.11 -1.76
N GLU A 175 15.85 -13.49 -2.22
CA GLU A 175 15.61 -13.86 -3.60
C GLU A 175 15.72 -12.63 -4.51
N PRO A 176 16.31 -12.78 -5.70
CA PRO A 176 16.44 -11.70 -6.66
C PRO A 176 15.05 -11.26 -7.16
N GLU A 177 15.00 -10.08 -7.80
CA GLU A 177 13.84 -9.63 -8.60
C GLU A 177 12.60 -9.16 -7.83
N GLN A 178 12.73 -8.85 -6.54
CA GLN A 178 11.59 -8.35 -5.75
C GLN A 178 11.47 -6.82 -5.82
N HIS A 179 10.33 -6.32 -6.34
CA HIS A 179 10.03 -4.89 -6.42
C HIS A 179 10.12 -4.17 -5.07
N VAL A 180 9.95 -4.90 -3.96
CA VAL A 180 10.03 -4.37 -2.59
C VAL A 180 11.37 -3.67 -2.29
N TRP A 181 12.49 -4.14 -2.85
CA TRP A 181 13.81 -3.54 -2.63
C TRP A 181 13.92 -2.14 -3.23
N ARG A 182 13.19 -1.87 -4.33
CA ARG A 182 13.12 -0.54 -4.92
C ARG A 182 12.45 0.46 -3.97
N GLY A 183 11.38 0.04 -3.31
CA GLY A 183 10.66 0.86 -2.34
C GLY A 183 11.53 1.19 -1.13
N TRP A 184 12.29 0.21 -0.63
CA TRP A 184 13.27 0.41 0.44
C TRP A 184 14.37 1.41 0.05
N GLU A 185 14.94 1.28 -1.16
CA GLU A 185 15.94 2.21 -1.69
C GLU A 185 15.36 3.62 -1.85
N GLU A 186 14.13 3.74 -2.34
CA GLU A 186 13.46 5.02 -2.56
C GLU A 186 13.33 5.84 -1.28
N VAL A 187 13.01 5.21 -0.14
CA VAL A 187 12.98 5.91 1.16
C VAL A 187 14.37 6.44 1.56
N ILE A 188 15.43 5.67 1.27
CA ILE A 188 16.81 6.08 1.56
C ILE A 188 17.22 7.27 0.70
N ILE A 189 16.86 7.25 -0.59
CA ILE A 189 17.08 8.36 -1.51
C ILE A 189 16.30 9.59 -1.03
N TYR A 190 15.00 9.44 -0.76
CA TYR A 190 14.10 10.54 -0.45
C TYR A 190 14.59 11.37 0.74
N PHE A 191 15.06 10.72 1.81
CA PHE A 191 15.56 11.40 3.00
C PHE A 191 17.09 11.62 3.00
N GLY A 192 17.81 11.20 1.97
CA GLY A 192 19.26 11.33 1.88
C GLY A 192 19.99 10.64 3.04
N LEU A 193 19.63 9.38 3.32
CA LEU A 193 20.16 8.62 4.47
C LEU A 193 21.56 8.06 4.18
N GLU A 194 22.56 8.93 4.25
CA GLU A 194 23.96 8.63 3.92
C GLU A 194 24.54 7.41 4.66
N ASP A 195 24.16 7.24 5.94
CA ASP A 195 24.59 6.14 6.79
C ASP A 195 24.11 4.76 6.30
N LEU A 196 23.10 4.71 5.44
CA LEU A 196 22.56 3.48 4.86
C LEU A 196 23.11 3.18 3.45
N ILE A 197 23.91 4.06 2.84
CA ILE A 197 24.54 3.81 1.52
C ILE A 197 25.29 2.48 1.47
N PRO A 198 26.10 2.09 2.48
CA PRO A 198 26.78 0.79 2.45
C PRO A 198 25.81 -0.39 2.37
N LEU A 199 24.59 -0.27 2.92
CA LEU A 199 23.56 -1.31 2.80
C LEU A 199 23.02 -1.38 1.38
N VAL A 200 22.76 -0.23 0.75
CA VAL A 200 22.29 -0.15 -0.65
C VAL A 200 23.32 -0.76 -1.59
N GLU A 201 24.60 -0.40 -1.44
CA GLU A 201 25.69 -0.97 -2.24
C GLU A 201 25.76 -2.49 -2.09
N ARG A 202 25.59 -3.02 -0.88
CA ARG A 202 25.51 -4.48 -0.66
C ARG A 202 24.31 -5.10 -1.36
N ALA A 203 23.13 -4.47 -1.28
CA ALA A 203 21.92 -4.97 -1.94
C ALA A 203 22.08 -5.06 -3.46
N HIS A 204 22.68 -4.04 -4.09
CA HIS A 204 23.04 -4.05 -5.51
C HIS A 204 24.09 -5.13 -5.84
N ASN A 205 25.15 -5.24 -5.04
CA ASN A 205 26.22 -6.21 -5.27
C ASN A 205 25.75 -7.67 -5.25
N VAL A 206 24.74 -7.98 -4.42
CA VAL A 206 24.11 -9.31 -4.36
C VAL A 206 22.84 -9.40 -5.24
N GLN A 207 22.62 -8.43 -6.13
CA GLN A 207 21.54 -8.41 -7.12
C GLN A 207 20.13 -8.52 -6.51
N ARG A 208 19.92 -7.95 -5.32
CA ARG A 208 18.58 -7.86 -4.69
C ARG A 208 17.70 -6.81 -5.36
N ILE A 209 18.30 -5.76 -5.93
CA ILE A 209 17.60 -4.70 -6.67
C ILE A 209 17.73 -5.02 -8.16
N LEU A 210 16.61 -5.39 -8.78
CA LEU A 210 16.56 -5.71 -10.22
C LEU A 210 16.39 -4.46 -11.07
N GLU A 211 15.53 -3.54 -10.62
CA GLU A 211 15.24 -2.31 -11.34
C GLU A 211 16.18 -1.21 -10.86
N GLY A 212 17.26 -1.05 -11.61
CA GLY A 212 18.21 0.04 -11.47
C GLY A 212 19.62 -0.44 -11.11
N THR A 213 20.59 0.35 -11.51
CA THR A 213 22.03 0.15 -11.28
C THR A 213 22.49 0.94 -10.07
N ILE A 214 23.66 0.57 -9.52
CA ILE A 214 24.27 1.35 -8.45
C ILE A 214 24.65 2.77 -8.93
N GLU A 215 24.94 2.95 -10.23
CA GLU A 215 25.16 4.25 -10.85
C GLU A 215 23.88 5.10 -10.86
N GLU A 216 22.73 4.53 -11.20
CA GLU A 216 21.43 5.20 -11.14
C GLU A 216 21.05 5.55 -9.69
N PHE A 217 21.29 4.65 -8.73
CA PHE A 217 21.14 4.97 -7.31
C PHE A 217 21.96 6.20 -6.92
N ARG A 218 23.27 6.22 -7.27
CA ARG A 218 24.16 7.35 -6.95
C ARG A 218 23.71 8.65 -7.60
N ALA A 219 23.21 8.58 -8.84
CA ALA A 219 22.66 9.74 -9.55
C ALA A 219 21.40 10.28 -8.85
N ASN A 220 20.45 9.40 -8.53
CA ASN A 220 19.21 9.76 -7.83
C ASN A 220 19.51 10.30 -6.43
N TYR A 221 20.44 9.70 -5.70
CA TYR A 221 20.88 10.18 -4.39
C TYR A 221 21.52 11.57 -4.49
N ALA A 222 22.42 11.79 -5.47
CA ALA A 222 23.02 13.11 -5.69
C ALA A 222 21.98 14.16 -6.06
N TYR A 223 20.97 13.79 -6.87
CA TYR A 223 19.84 14.64 -7.20
C TYR A 223 19.04 15.01 -5.94
N ALA A 224 18.65 14.03 -5.12
CA ALA A 224 17.90 14.23 -3.88
C ALA A 224 18.62 15.18 -2.92
N ARG A 225 19.95 15.06 -2.81
CA ARG A 225 20.78 15.95 -2.00
C ARG A 225 20.82 17.39 -2.53
N ALA A 226 20.70 17.57 -3.84
CA ALA A 226 20.65 18.89 -4.47
C ALA A 226 19.24 19.51 -4.43
N HIS A 227 18.19 18.69 -4.35
CA HIS A 227 16.78 19.10 -4.40
C HIS A 227 16.00 18.57 -3.18
N PRO A 228 16.29 19.05 -1.96
CA PRO A 228 15.67 18.53 -0.74
C PRO A 228 14.14 18.72 -0.68
N ASP A 229 13.59 19.68 -1.43
CA ASP A 229 12.14 19.92 -1.51
C ASP A 229 11.44 19.05 -2.57
N GLU A 230 12.21 18.47 -3.50
CA GLU A 230 11.73 17.55 -4.54
C GLU A 230 12.76 16.41 -4.71
N PRO A 231 12.88 15.48 -3.74
CA PRO A 231 14.00 14.54 -3.70
C PRO A 231 13.98 13.49 -4.81
N ILE A 232 12.83 13.29 -5.47
CA ILE A 232 12.65 12.37 -6.58
C ILE A 232 12.16 13.17 -7.79
N GLU A 233 12.93 13.14 -8.86
CA GLU A 233 12.67 13.92 -10.07
C GLU A 233 11.35 13.50 -10.74
N ASN A 234 10.44 14.46 -10.97
CA ASN A 234 9.13 14.26 -11.61
C ASN A 234 8.19 13.27 -10.91
N ASP A 235 8.44 12.96 -9.63
CA ASP A 235 7.67 11.97 -8.88
C ASP A 235 7.34 12.49 -7.47
N PRO A 236 6.47 13.51 -7.38
CA PRO A 236 6.19 14.16 -6.11
C PRO A 236 5.39 13.23 -5.19
N VAL A 237 5.94 12.95 -4.02
CA VAL A 237 5.22 12.28 -2.93
C VAL A 237 4.29 13.30 -2.27
N VAL A 238 3.00 13.18 -2.57
CA VAL A 238 1.95 14.10 -2.10
C VAL A 238 1.00 13.38 -1.12
N PRO A 239 0.43 14.08 -0.13
CA PRO A 239 -0.55 13.51 0.78
C PRO A 239 -1.90 13.25 0.09
N PHE A 240 -2.81 12.59 0.81
CA PHE A 240 -4.19 12.34 0.38
C PHE A 240 -4.89 13.65 0.00
N LYS A 241 -5.51 13.69 -1.19
CA LYS A 241 -6.09 14.92 -1.75
C LYS A 241 -7.60 15.05 -1.59
N GLY A 242 -8.22 14.13 -0.85
CA GLY A 242 -9.67 14.04 -0.71
C GLY A 242 -10.29 13.03 -1.67
N LEU A 243 -11.42 12.47 -1.26
CA LEU A 243 -12.10 11.37 -1.94
C LEU A 243 -12.32 11.62 -3.44
N GLN A 244 -12.79 12.82 -3.81
CA GLN A 244 -13.14 13.12 -5.20
C GLN A 244 -11.90 13.12 -6.12
N GLU A 245 -10.78 13.66 -5.66
CA GLU A 245 -9.55 13.70 -6.45
C GLU A 245 -8.97 12.29 -6.63
N GLU A 246 -8.94 11.49 -5.56
CA GLU A 246 -8.43 10.12 -5.63
C GLU A 246 -9.34 9.20 -6.47
N LEU A 247 -10.66 9.39 -6.42
CA LEU A 247 -11.60 8.70 -7.32
C LEU A 247 -11.38 9.10 -8.78
N ASN A 248 -11.24 10.40 -9.06
CA ASN A 248 -10.99 10.86 -10.43
C ASN A 248 -9.70 10.24 -10.99
N TRP A 249 -8.65 10.17 -10.17
CA TRP A 249 -7.39 9.53 -10.54
C TRP A 249 -7.58 8.02 -10.79
N ALA A 250 -8.24 7.31 -9.86
CA ALA A 250 -8.45 5.87 -9.95
C ALA A 250 -9.26 5.45 -11.17
N PHE A 251 -10.27 6.24 -11.55
CA PHE A 251 -11.10 5.97 -12.73
C PHE A 251 -10.43 6.40 -14.04
N ALA A 252 -9.68 7.51 -14.06
CA ALA A 252 -8.95 7.95 -15.24
C ALA A 252 -7.90 6.94 -15.69
N ASN A 253 -7.17 6.34 -14.74
CA ASN A 253 -6.13 5.35 -15.03
C ASN A 253 -6.67 3.93 -15.27
N ARG A 254 -7.96 3.70 -15.02
CA ARG A 254 -8.62 2.43 -15.35
C ARG A 254 -8.93 2.33 -16.84
N ALA A 255 -9.30 3.45 -17.46
CA ALA A 255 -9.67 3.52 -18.88
C ALA A 255 -8.46 3.45 -19.85
N SER A 256 -7.23 3.59 -19.35
CA SER A 256 -6.01 3.51 -20.16
C SER A 256 -5.48 2.09 -20.40
N LEU A 257 -6.17 1.07 -19.89
CA LEU A 257 -5.72 -0.33 -19.91
C LEU A 257 -6.70 -1.30 -20.60
N ASP A 258 -7.81 -0.79 -21.15
CA ASP A 258 -8.74 -1.50 -22.05
C ASP A 258 -8.40 -1.16 -23.53
#